data_AF-A0A955EQC3-F1
#
_entry.id   AF-A0A955EQC3-F1
#
_cell.length_a   1.000
_cell.length_b   1.000
_cell.length_c   1.000
_cell.angle_alpha   90.00
_cell.angle_beta   90.00
_cell.angle_gamma   90.00
#
_symmetry.space_group_name_H-M   'P 1'
#
loop_
_entity.id
_entity.type
_entity.pdbx_description
1 polymer ?
#
loop_
_entity_poly.entity_id
_entity_poly.type
_entity_poly.pdbx_seq_one_letter_code
_entity_poly.pdbx_strand_id
1 'polypeptide(L)'
;MSTVPHVSRHVRRSVVLAALLGAGLGGVLLRPAAEAGGKDAEPVTCVTLAKTWDEAVAEARMLSVPIVVHSHGFYCGPCWGMHSSVMCNDKYIGFADDNTVEVISLSRLDEGIEKDDRRAATYEAKAGDETVKYMVEFPGMTTDQMLALNRSKAASYNNTGGVPYTCVVDPFTLEEIKNWPGGGHSAKSLIEEIGEIGETLRKEHPVGLKRKDLRKYEEAEADANAEAKDGDYTKALKELEKGTKKASEWPEELQARVAAARTGIIDQATKCVDDVEALIGTDAKEARKQIGRLKSKIKGTGLEDRLAALDAQVREALAAK
;
A
#
# COMPACT_ATOMS: atom_id res chain seq x y z
N MET A 1 -33.23 26.94 17.09
CA MET A 1 -32.22 27.43 16.12
C MET A 1 -30.87 26.94 16.59
N SER A 2 -30.37 25.85 16.00
CA SER A 2 -29.13 25.20 16.42
C SER A 2 -28.21 25.11 15.20
N THR A 3 -27.04 25.72 15.32
CA THR A 3 -26.01 25.80 14.28
C THR A 3 -25.27 24.46 14.19
N VAL A 4 -25.34 23.83 13.02
CA VAL A 4 -24.62 22.60 12.67
C VAL A 4 -23.12 22.93 12.56
N PRO A 5 -22.20 22.16 13.20
CA PRO A 5 -20.77 22.36 13.00
C PRO A 5 -20.34 21.79 11.64
N HIS A 6 -19.50 22.57 10.99
CA HIS A 6 -18.84 22.30 9.72
C HIS A 6 -17.95 21.06 9.84
N VAL A 7 -18.31 19.96 9.16
CA VAL A 7 -17.44 18.79 9.01
C VAL A 7 -16.30 19.15 8.05
N SER A 8 -15.07 18.92 8.52
CA SER A 8 -13.83 19.25 7.82
C SER A 8 -13.65 18.38 6.57
N ARG A 9 -13.58 19.02 5.40
CA ARG A 9 -13.10 18.43 4.15
C ARG A 9 -11.58 18.26 4.22
N HIS A 10 -11.10 17.14 4.75
CA HIS A 10 -9.69 16.75 4.70
C HIS A 10 -9.45 15.42 3.99
N VAL A 11 -10.26 15.12 2.96
CA VAL A 11 -9.93 14.14 1.93
C VAL A 11 -10.14 14.81 0.58
N ARG A 12 -9.15 15.58 0.13
CA ARG A 12 -8.97 16.12 -1.23
C ARG A 12 -7.82 17.11 -1.19
N ARG A 13 -6.58 16.60 -1.34
CA ARG A 13 -5.36 17.28 -1.83
C ARG A 13 -4.12 16.56 -1.32
N SER A 14 -3.89 15.36 -1.85
CA SER A 14 -2.52 14.91 -2.06
C SER A 14 -2.45 14.45 -3.51
N VAL A 15 -1.40 14.91 -4.20
CA VAL A 15 -1.02 14.57 -5.58
C VAL A 15 -1.77 15.31 -6.70
N VAL A 16 -1.35 16.55 -6.95
CA VAL A 16 -1.33 17.16 -8.30
C VAL A 16 -0.05 17.98 -8.43
N LEU A 17 0.94 17.48 -9.19
CA LEU A 17 2.04 18.16 -9.90
C LEU A 17 2.94 17.01 -10.47
N ALA A 18 3.43 16.94 -11.72
CA ALA A 18 3.35 17.77 -12.92
C ALA A 18 3.78 16.95 -14.17
N ALA A 19 3.11 17.21 -15.31
CA ALA A 19 3.61 17.41 -16.68
C ALA A 19 4.57 16.43 -17.45
N LEU A 20 4.04 15.97 -18.60
CA LEU A 20 4.52 16.08 -20.00
C LEU A 20 5.62 15.16 -20.62
N LEU A 21 5.22 14.65 -21.81
CA LEU A 21 5.94 14.26 -23.03
C LEU A 21 6.47 12.82 -23.20
N GLY A 22 5.96 12.15 -24.25
CA GLY A 22 6.62 11.01 -24.89
C GLY A 22 5.67 10.13 -25.71
N ALA A 23 5.46 10.47 -26.99
CA ALA A 23 4.74 9.63 -27.95
C ALA A 23 5.56 8.40 -28.38
N GLY A 24 4.92 7.26 -28.61
CA GLY A 24 5.52 6.08 -29.25
C GLY A 24 4.51 4.97 -29.51
N LEU A 25 4.21 4.75 -30.79
CA LEU A 25 3.27 3.77 -31.37
C LEU A 25 3.76 2.31 -31.25
N GLY A 26 2.83 1.36 -31.11
CA GLY A 26 3.09 -0.06 -31.42
C GLY A 26 2.05 -1.02 -30.82
N GLY A 27 0.98 -1.30 -31.58
CA GLY A 27 -0.15 -2.10 -31.12
C GLY A 27 0.07 -3.62 -31.11
N VAL A 28 -0.55 -4.27 -30.13
CA VAL A 28 -1.08 -5.64 -30.23
C VAL A 28 -2.55 -5.56 -29.79
N LEU A 29 -3.45 -5.91 -30.70
CA LEU A 29 -4.90 -5.88 -30.49
C LEU A 29 -5.33 -7.01 -29.54
N LEU A 30 -5.29 -6.74 -28.23
CA LEU A 30 -6.13 -7.43 -27.26
C LEU A 30 -7.51 -6.76 -27.29
N ARG A 31 -8.55 -7.56 -27.57
CA ARG A 31 -9.95 -7.11 -27.46
C ARG A 31 -10.17 -6.52 -26.05
N PRO A 32 -10.59 -5.26 -25.90
CA PRO A 32 -11.00 -4.75 -24.61
C PRO A 32 -12.24 -5.52 -24.16
N ALA A 33 -12.18 -6.10 -22.97
CA ALA A 33 -13.37 -6.52 -22.24
C ALA A 33 -14.33 -5.33 -22.20
N ALA A 34 -15.60 -5.57 -22.50
CA ALA A 34 -16.63 -4.55 -22.53
C ALA A 34 -16.60 -3.74 -21.23
N GLU A 35 -16.39 -2.43 -21.36
CA GLU A 35 -16.49 -1.46 -20.27
C GLU A 35 -17.96 -1.38 -19.85
N ALA A 36 -18.34 -2.24 -18.91
CA ALA A 36 -19.59 -2.13 -18.21
C ALA A 36 -19.35 -1.42 -16.88
N GLY A 37 -19.95 -0.24 -16.76
CA GLY A 37 -19.66 0.76 -15.75
C GLY A 37 -19.55 2.10 -16.46
N GLY A 38 -20.62 2.91 -16.40
CA GLY A 38 -20.57 4.27 -16.90
C GLY A 38 -19.35 4.98 -16.32
N LYS A 39 -18.68 5.80 -17.15
CA LYS A 39 -17.41 6.50 -16.83
C LYS A 39 -17.44 7.41 -15.58
N ASP A 40 -18.54 7.40 -14.83
CA ASP A 40 -18.87 8.34 -13.77
C ASP A 40 -19.37 7.66 -12.47
N ALA A 41 -19.16 6.34 -12.28
CA ALA A 41 -19.54 5.70 -11.01
C ALA A 41 -18.68 6.23 -9.86
N GLU A 42 -19.27 7.03 -8.97
CA GLU A 42 -18.57 7.59 -7.82
C GLU A 42 -18.25 6.48 -6.80
N PRO A 43 -16.99 6.35 -6.34
CA PRO A 43 -16.61 5.37 -5.34
C PRO A 43 -17.33 5.60 -4.01
N VAL A 44 -17.78 4.53 -3.37
CA VAL A 44 -18.50 4.59 -2.08
C VAL A 44 -17.51 4.83 -0.94
N THR A 45 -17.73 5.86 -0.12
CA THR A 45 -16.91 6.06 1.08
C THR A 45 -17.13 4.91 2.07
N CYS A 46 -16.12 4.04 2.23
CA CYS A 46 -16.12 2.94 3.19
C CYS A 46 -14.77 2.85 3.92
N VAL A 47 -14.66 1.90 4.86
CA VAL A 47 -13.38 1.58 5.50
C VAL A 47 -12.32 1.22 4.47
N THR A 48 -11.08 1.62 4.74
CA THR A 48 -9.91 1.20 3.94
C THR A 48 -9.59 -0.25 4.26
N LEU A 49 -9.54 -1.09 3.24
CA LEU A 49 -9.23 -2.51 3.37
C LEU A 49 -7.76 -2.78 3.07
N ALA A 50 -7.15 -3.71 3.81
CA ALA A 50 -5.84 -4.24 3.48
C ALA A 50 -5.91 -5.05 2.17
N LYS A 51 -4.90 -4.94 1.30
CA LYS A 51 -4.93 -5.57 -0.04
C LYS A 51 -4.64 -7.07 0.02
N THR A 52 -3.89 -7.49 1.03
CA THR A 52 -3.57 -8.90 1.29
C THR A 52 -3.66 -9.21 2.79
N TRP A 53 -3.79 -10.49 3.13
CA TRP A 53 -3.77 -10.94 4.53
C TRP A 53 -2.42 -10.66 5.21
N ASP A 54 -1.32 -10.90 4.51
CA ASP A 54 0.02 -10.73 5.08
C ASP A 54 0.33 -9.24 5.33
N GLU A 55 -0.10 -8.35 4.43
CA GLU A 55 -0.05 -6.90 4.67
C GLU A 55 -0.90 -6.51 5.88
N ALA A 56 -2.09 -7.10 6.03
CA ALA A 56 -2.97 -6.82 7.16
C ALA A 56 -2.31 -7.19 8.50
N VAL A 57 -1.70 -8.37 8.56
CA VAL A 57 -0.97 -8.84 9.75
C VAL A 57 0.23 -7.96 10.04
N ALA A 58 1.04 -7.64 9.03
CA ALA A 58 2.21 -6.80 9.19
C ALA A 58 1.83 -5.40 9.71
N GLU A 59 0.83 -4.76 9.11
CA GLU A 59 0.34 -3.44 9.55
C GLU A 59 -0.22 -3.49 10.97
N ALA A 60 -1.07 -4.47 11.27
CA ALA A 60 -1.72 -4.58 12.56
C ALA A 60 -0.71 -4.80 13.70
N ARG A 61 0.35 -5.57 13.47
CA ARG A 61 1.48 -5.72 14.42
C ARG A 61 2.24 -4.42 14.63
N MET A 62 2.56 -3.71 13.54
CA MET A 62 3.29 -2.44 13.63
C MET A 62 2.51 -1.37 14.42
N LEU A 63 1.18 -1.40 14.35
CA LEU A 63 0.29 -0.47 15.03
C LEU A 63 -0.20 -0.98 16.39
N SER A 64 0.02 -2.26 16.70
CA SER A 64 -0.55 -2.97 17.85
C SER A 64 -2.06 -2.77 17.96
N VAL A 65 -2.76 -2.97 16.83
CA VAL A 65 -4.21 -2.86 16.70
C VAL A 65 -4.81 -4.20 16.24
N PRO A 66 -6.06 -4.52 16.58
CA PRO A 66 -6.70 -5.73 16.09
C PRO A 66 -6.91 -5.71 14.58
N ILE A 67 -6.95 -6.91 13.99
CA ILE A 67 -7.47 -7.11 12.63
C ILE A 67 -8.95 -7.41 12.73
N VAL A 68 -9.78 -6.72 11.95
CA VAL A 68 -11.21 -7.01 11.83
C VAL A 68 -11.45 -7.68 10.49
N VAL A 69 -12.00 -8.90 10.52
CA VAL A 69 -12.27 -9.69 9.32
C VAL A 69 -13.77 -9.74 9.08
N HIS A 70 -14.18 -9.26 7.91
CA HIS A 70 -15.55 -9.31 7.42
C HIS A 70 -15.70 -10.44 6.39
N SER A 71 -16.58 -11.39 6.64
CA SER A 71 -16.92 -12.46 5.70
C SER A 71 -18.30 -12.22 5.10
N HIS A 72 -18.32 -11.91 3.82
CA HIS A 72 -19.50 -11.53 3.05
C HIS A 72 -19.79 -12.52 1.93
N GLY A 73 -21.06 -12.56 1.51
CA GLY A 73 -21.48 -13.16 0.25
C GLY A 73 -21.95 -12.10 -0.73
N PHE A 74 -21.50 -12.17 -1.99
CA PHE A 74 -21.85 -11.19 -3.01
C PHE A 74 -23.38 -11.09 -3.26
N TYR A 75 -24.12 -12.19 -3.09
CA TYR A 75 -25.59 -12.21 -3.20
C TYR A 75 -26.32 -12.25 -1.86
N CYS A 76 -25.61 -12.07 -0.74
CA CYS A 76 -26.19 -12.07 0.59
C CYS A 76 -26.74 -10.68 0.92
N GLY A 77 -28.07 -10.52 0.90
CA GLY A 77 -28.75 -9.26 1.23
C GLY A 77 -28.31 -8.67 2.58
N PRO A 78 -28.31 -9.46 3.68
CA PRO A 78 -27.83 -8.97 4.98
C PRO A 78 -26.37 -8.52 4.98
N CYS A 79 -25.51 -9.09 4.14
CA CYS A 79 -24.11 -8.69 4.01
C CYS A 79 -23.97 -7.27 3.42
N TRP A 80 -24.81 -6.92 2.44
CA TRP A 80 -24.87 -5.55 1.91
C TRP A 80 -25.54 -4.57 2.86
N GLY A 81 -26.50 -5.05 3.67
CA GLY A 81 -27.04 -4.30 4.80
C GLY A 81 -25.96 -3.94 5.82
N MET A 82 -25.12 -4.91 6.20
CA MET A 82 -23.98 -4.67 7.09
C MET A 82 -22.92 -3.76 6.46
N HIS A 83 -22.56 -3.99 5.19
CA HIS A 83 -21.63 -3.14 4.45
C HIS A 83 -22.05 -1.66 4.52
N SER A 84 -23.29 -1.36 4.14
CA SER A 84 -23.81 0.01 4.15
C SER A 84 -23.95 0.61 5.56
N SER A 85 -24.43 -0.16 6.53
CA SER A 85 -24.73 0.34 7.88
C SER A 85 -23.53 0.39 8.83
N VAL A 86 -22.47 -0.37 8.55
CA VAL A 86 -21.25 -0.47 9.36
C VAL A 86 -20.04 0.03 8.57
N MET A 87 -19.66 -0.67 7.50
CA MET A 87 -18.41 -0.38 6.78
C MET A 87 -18.43 0.99 6.07
N CYS A 88 -19.60 1.47 5.66
CA CYS A 88 -19.80 2.80 5.08
C CYS A 88 -20.27 3.85 6.09
N ASN A 89 -20.26 3.53 7.39
CA ASN A 89 -20.67 4.47 8.43
C ASN A 89 -19.52 5.41 8.80
N ASP A 90 -19.69 6.72 8.63
CA ASP A 90 -18.65 7.73 8.90
C ASP A 90 -17.96 7.59 10.26
N LYS A 91 -18.70 7.23 11.33
CA LYS A 91 -18.11 7.05 12.66
C LYS A 91 -17.28 5.78 12.75
N TYR A 92 -17.74 4.69 12.12
CA TYR A 92 -16.98 3.45 12.04
C TYR A 92 -15.73 3.62 11.19
N ILE A 93 -15.82 4.31 10.05
CA ILE A 93 -14.68 4.63 9.19
C ILE A 93 -13.62 5.42 9.97
N GLY A 94 -14.02 6.48 10.67
CA GLY A 94 -13.10 7.27 11.49
C GLY A 94 -12.48 6.48 12.64
N PHE A 95 -13.24 5.58 13.26
CA PHE A 95 -12.71 4.68 14.29
C PHE A 95 -11.71 3.67 13.71
N ALA A 96 -12.07 2.99 12.63
CA ALA A 96 -11.25 1.98 11.96
C ALA A 96 -9.94 2.58 11.44
N ASP A 97 -9.97 3.83 10.95
CA ASP A 97 -8.77 4.54 10.49
C ASP A 97 -7.70 4.70 11.57
N ASP A 98 -8.03 4.61 12.85
CA ASP A 98 -7.04 4.74 13.93
C ASP A 98 -6.87 3.46 14.77
N ASN A 99 -7.85 2.55 14.74
CA ASN A 99 -7.95 1.50 15.76
C ASN A 99 -7.99 0.08 15.23
N THR A 100 -8.05 -0.13 13.91
CA THR A 100 -8.16 -1.48 13.34
C THR A 100 -7.41 -1.57 12.00
N VAL A 101 -7.09 -2.80 11.59
CA VAL A 101 -6.82 -3.11 10.18
C VAL A 101 -7.97 -3.96 9.65
N GLU A 102 -8.63 -3.47 8.61
CA GLU A 102 -9.87 -4.07 8.08
C GLU A 102 -9.54 -5.01 6.91
N VAL A 103 -10.12 -6.21 6.94
CA VAL A 103 -9.98 -7.21 5.88
C VAL A 103 -11.36 -7.73 5.50
N ILE A 104 -11.58 -7.98 4.21
CA ILE A 104 -12.83 -8.60 3.73
C ILE A 104 -12.55 -9.86 2.92
N SER A 105 -13.34 -10.90 3.20
CA SER A 105 -13.50 -12.08 2.37
C SER A 105 -14.88 -12.02 1.71
N LEU A 106 -14.92 -11.88 0.38
CA LEU A 106 -16.16 -11.74 -0.38
C LEU A 106 -16.36 -12.94 -1.31
N SER A 107 -17.23 -13.85 -0.90
CA SER A 107 -17.56 -15.04 -1.68
C SER A 107 -18.45 -14.71 -2.89
N ARG A 108 -18.25 -15.43 -3.99
CA ARG A 108 -19.04 -15.34 -5.25
C ARG A 108 -18.93 -13.98 -5.96
N LEU A 109 -17.83 -13.26 -5.78
CA LEU A 109 -17.54 -12.02 -6.52
C LEU A 109 -17.32 -12.29 -8.02
N ASP A 110 -16.65 -13.38 -8.35
CA ASP A 110 -16.45 -13.88 -9.71
C ASP A 110 -17.77 -13.98 -10.49
N GLU A 111 -18.81 -14.58 -9.90
CA GLU A 111 -20.14 -14.62 -10.52
C GLU A 111 -20.75 -13.23 -10.72
N GLY A 112 -20.47 -12.29 -9.80
CA GLY A 112 -20.90 -10.90 -9.90
C GLY A 112 -20.27 -10.20 -11.09
N ILE A 113 -18.97 -10.43 -11.32
CA ILE A 113 -18.22 -9.92 -12.46
C ILE A 113 -18.75 -10.53 -13.76
N GLU A 114 -18.92 -11.86 -13.81
CA GLU A 114 -19.42 -12.57 -15.00
C GLU A 114 -20.82 -12.10 -15.43
N LYS A 115 -21.67 -11.75 -14.46
CA LYS A 115 -23.04 -11.28 -14.70
C LYS A 115 -23.16 -9.77 -14.84
N ASP A 116 -22.03 -9.06 -14.84
CA ASP A 116 -22.00 -7.60 -14.93
C ASP A 116 -22.92 -6.93 -13.88
N ASP A 117 -22.87 -7.44 -12.64
CA ASP A 117 -23.63 -6.87 -11.54
C ASP A 117 -23.06 -5.50 -11.15
N ARG A 118 -23.91 -4.49 -11.01
CA ARG A 118 -23.50 -3.12 -10.64
C ARG A 118 -22.62 -3.05 -9.39
N ARG A 119 -22.74 -3.99 -8.46
CA ARG A 119 -21.93 -4.05 -7.22
C ARG A 119 -20.50 -4.52 -7.46
N ALA A 120 -20.23 -5.12 -8.62
CA ALA A 120 -18.90 -5.47 -9.09
C ALA A 120 -18.31 -4.40 -10.03
N ALA A 121 -19.01 -3.27 -10.24
CA ALA A 121 -18.53 -2.19 -11.09
C ALA A 121 -17.18 -1.63 -10.59
N THR A 122 -16.39 -1.12 -11.54
CA THR A 122 -15.06 -0.54 -11.27
C THR A 122 -14.97 0.91 -11.74
N TYR A 123 -14.05 1.67 -11.15
CA TYR A 123 -13.62 2.99 -11.60
C TYR A 123 -12.11 3.01 -11.86
N GLU A 124 -11.65 3.88 -12.75
CA GLU A 124 -10.23 4.06 -13.03
C GLU A 124 -9.61 5.13 -12.13
N ALA A 125 -8.43 4.85 -11.57
CA ALA A 125 -7.63 5.84 -10.86
C ALA A 125 -6.13 5.67 -11.15
N LYS A 126 -5.36 6.73 -10.90
CA LYS A 126 -3.90 6.69 -10.99
C LYS A 126 -3.30 6.15 -9.69
N ALA A 127 -2.44 5.15 -9.82
CA ALA A 127 -1.60 4.62 -8.75
C ALA A 127 -0.15 4.70 -9.22
N GLY A 128 0.54 5.78 -8.83
CA GLY A 128 1.81 6.15 -9.47
C GLY A 128 1.59 6.49 -10.95
N ASP A 129 2.41 5.91 -11.82
CA ASP A 129 2.33 6.10 -13.28
C ASP A 129 1.20 5.27 -13.93
N GLU A 130 0.70 4.26 -13.23
CA GLU A 130 -0.23 3.27 -13.77
C GLU A 130 -1.70 3.69 -13.59
N THR A 131 -2.52 3.36 -14.58
CA THR A 131 -3.99 3.43 -14.44
C THR A 131 -4.48 2.08 -13.95
N VAL A 132 -5.14 2.07 -12.80
CA VAL A 132 -5.64 0.85 -12.13
C VAL A 132 -7.16 0.92 -12.03
N LYS A 133 -7.83 -0.23 -12.22
CA LYS A 133 -9.29 -0.38 -12.04
C LYS A 133 -9.59 -0.86 -10.62
N TYR A 134 -10.26 -0.01 -9.85
CA TYR A 134 -10.67 -0.29 -8.48
C TYR A 134 -12.18 -0.51 -8.41
N MET A 135 -12.64 -1.30 -7.44
CA MET A 135 -14.07 -1.56 -7.25
C MET A 135 -14.79 -0.36 -6.64
N VAL A 136 -16.00 -0.06 -7.13
CA VAL A 136 -16.81 1.08 -6.67
C VAL A 136 -17.28 0.91 -5.22
N GLU A 137 -17.75 -0.29 -4.86
CA GLU A 137 -18.24 -0.61 -3.50
C GLU A 137 -17.09 -0.87 -2.51
N PHE A 138 -15.86 -1.06 -3.00
CA PHE A 138 -14.67 -1.29 -2.17
C PHE A 138 -13.49 -0.46 -2.71
N PRO A 139 -13.51 0.87 -2.55
CA PRO A 139 -12.49 1.72 -3.16
C PRO A 139 -11.07 1.38 -2.71
N GLY A 140 -10.14 1.49 -3.64
CA GLY A 140 -8.74 1.11 -3.42
C GLY A 140 -8.44 -0.38 -3.55
N MET A 141 -9.46 -1.24 -3.70
CA MET A 141 -9.31 -2.67 -3.96
C MET A 141 -9.56 -3.01 -5.42
N THR A 142 -8.66 -3.78 -6.04
CA THR A 142 -8.91 -4.39 -7.36
C THR A 142 -9.73 -5.66 -7.23
N THR A 143 -10.35 -6.12 -8.32
CA THR A 143 -11.05 -7.41 -8.35
C THR A 143 -10.12 -8.56 -7.98
N ASP A 144 -8.89 -8.55 -8.49
CA ASP A 144 -7.90 -9.59 -8.22
C ASP A 144 -7.50 -9.64 -6.74
N GLN A 145 -7.33 -8.49 -6.09
CA GLN A 145 -7.06 -8.41 -4.66
C GLN A 145 -8.21 -8.96 -3.82
N MET A 146 -9.46 -8.60 -4.16
CA MET A 146 -10.64 -9.12 -3.46
C MET A 146 -10.79 -10.64 -3.62
N LEU A 147 -10.56 -11.17 -4.82
CA LEU A 147 -10.57 -12.60 -5.08
C LEU A 147 -9.41 -13.32 -4.39
N ALA A 148 -8.24 -12.68 -4.27
CA ALA A 148 -7.09 -13.22 -3.54
C ALA A 148 -7.37 -13.28 -2.03
N LEU A 149 -7.95 -12.24 -1.44
CA LEU A 149 -8.35 -12.23 -0.03
C LEU A 149 -9.37 -13.31 0.30
N ASN A 150 -10.37 -13.51 -0.56
CA ASN A 150 -11.35 -14.60 -0.40
C ASN A 150 -10.73 -16.01 -0.48
N ARG A 151 -9.52 -16.13 -1.04
CA ARG A 151 -8.73 -17.38 -1.09
C ARG A 151 -7.61 -17.44 -0.05
N SER A 152 -7.47 -16.39 0.76
CA SER A 152 -6.41 -16.27 1.76
C SER A 152 -6.83 -16.84 3.12
N LYS A 153 -5.91 -16.72 4.10
CA LYS A 153 -6.18 -17.05 5.51
C LYS A 153 -7.40 -16.29 6.08
N ALA A 154 -7.69 -15.08 5.58
CA ALA A 154 -8.85 -14.29 6.01
C ALA A 154 -10.16 -15.08 5.92
N ALA A 155 -10.37 -15.83 4.83
CA ALA A 155 -11.58 -16.61 4.63
C ALA A 155 -11.74 -17.76 5.64
N SER A 156 -10.64 -18.23 6.24
CA SER A 156 -10.67 -19.35 7.20
C SER A 156 -11.21 -18.98 8.58
N TYR A 157 -11.31 -17.69 8.92
CA TYR A 157 -11.83 -17.26 10.22
C TYR A 157 -13.35 -17.40 10.33
N ASN A 158 -14.07 -17.49 9.22
CA ASN A 158 -15.46 -17.89 9.25
C ASN A 158 -15.60 -19.42 9.13
N ASN A 159 -15.51 -20.09 10.27
CA ASN A 159 -15.68 -21.55 10.35
C ASN A 159 -17.16 -22.00 10.36
N THR A 160 -18.11 -21.07 10.42
CA THR A 160 -19.55 -21.38 10.49
C THR A 160 -20.18 -21.62 9.12
N GLY A 161 -19.55 -21.10 8.06
CA GLY A 161 -20.13 -21.04 6.71
C GLY A 161 -21.29 -20.04 6.56
N GLY A 162 -21.76 -19.42 7.65
CA GLY A 162 -22.81 -18.41 7.63
C GLY A 162 -22.25 -17.02 7.30
N VAL A 163 -22.98 -16.24 6.50
CA VAL A 163 -22.65 -14.84 6.21
C VAL A 163 -23.88 -13.94 6.40
N PRO A 164 -23.71 -12.68 6.82
CA PRO A 164 -22.44 -12.04 7.15
C PRO A 164 -21.88 -12.54 8.48
N TYR A 165 -20.56 -12.49 8.59
CA TYR A 165 -19.80 -12.84 9.79
C TYR A 165 -18.68 -11.84 9.96
N THR A 166 -18.52 -11.28 11.16
CA THR A 166 -17.40 -10.41 11.50
C THR A 166 -16.66 -11.01 12.68
N CYS A 167 -15.33 -10.99 12.66
CA CYS A 167 -14.53 -11.35 13.83
C CYS A 167 -13.34 -10.43 14.03
N VAL A 168 -12.80 -10.44 15.25
CA VAL A 168 -11.58 -9.75 15.65
C VAL A 168 -10.48 -10.78 15.85
N VAL A 169 -9.32 -10.52 15.27
CA VAL A 169 -8.14 -11.38 15.33
C VAL A 169 -7.00 -10.63 16.00
N ASP A 170 -6.31 -11.30 16.92
CA ASP A 170 -5.04 -10.83 17.48
C ASP A 170 -3.95 -10.95 16.39
N PRO A 171 -3.30 -9.86 15.95
CA PRO A 171 -2.30 -9.96 14.89
C PRO A 171 -1.02 -10.69 15.32
N PHE A 172 -0.72 -10.80 16.60
CA PHE A 172 0.49 -11.44 17.13
C PHE A 172 0.32 -12.95 17.24
N THR A 173 -0.81 -13.42 17.75
CA THR A 173 -1.10 -14.86 17.92
C THR A 173 -1.85 -15.46 16.73
N LEU A 174 -2.52 -14.64 15.92
CA LEU A 174 -3.44 -15.04 14.85
C LEU A 174 -4.66 -15.84 15.37
N GLU A 175 -4.98 -15.69 16.65
CA GLU A 175 -6.16 -16.28 17.25
C GLU A 175 -7.37 -15.34 17.15
N GLU A 176 -8.55 -15.93 16.96
CA GLU A 176 -9.80 -15.19 17.02
C GLU A 176 -10.10 -14.81 18.47
N ILE A 177 -10.30 -13.51 18.72
CA ILE A 177 -10.64 -12.97 20.05
C ILE A 177 -12.16 -12.97 20.25
N LYS A 178 -12.89 -12.55 19.23
CA LYS A 178 -14.35 -12.36 19.29
C LYS A 178 -14.98 -12.43 17.91
N ASN A 179 -16.24 -12.87 17.84
CA ASN A 179 -17.01 -12.89 16.60
C ASN A 179 -18.48 -12.46 16.78
N TRP A 180 -19.10 -12.13 15.65
CA TRP A 180 -20.47 -11.65 15.51
C TRP A 180 -21.13 -12.26 14.26
N PRO A 181 -21.85 -13.38 14.40
CA PRO A 181 -22.57 -13.99 13.28
C PRO A 181 -23.87 -13.24 12.95
N GLY A 182 -24.27 -13.22 11.68
CA GLY A 182 -25.64 -12.89 11.27
C GLY A 182 -25.97 -11.41 11.06
N GLY A 183 -24.99 -10.51 11.10
CA GLY A 183 -25.15 -9.14 10.55
C GLY A 183 -26.01 -8.17 11.36
N GLY A 184 -26.49 -8.56 12.54
CA GLY A 184 -27.38 -7.75 13.38
C GLY A 184 -26.68 -6.68 14.23
N HIS A 185 -25.39 -6.45 14.03
CA HIS A 185 -24.59 -5.58 14.89
C HIS A 185 -24.50 -4.17 14.32
N SER A 186 -24.75 -3.19 15.19
CA SER A 186 -24.61 -1.78 14.81
C SER A 186 -23.15 -1.35 14.83
N ALA A 187 -22.81 -0.35 14.01
CA ALA A 187 -21.50 0.31 14.03
C ALA A 187 -21.09 0.76 15.45
N LYS A 188 -22.05 1.26 16.24
CA LYS A 188 -21.78 1.70 17.61
C LYS A 188 -21.29 0.56 18.52
N SER A 189 -21.98 -0.58 18.51
CA SER A 189 -21.59 -1.73 19.35
C SER A 189 -20.24 -2.29 18.91
N LEU A 190 -19.97 -2.34 17.61
CA LEU A 190 -18.65 -2.77 17.11
C LEU A 190 -17.53 -1.81 17.56
N ILE A 191 -17.73 -0.50 17.48
CA ILE A 191 -16.74 0.50 17.95
C ILE A 191 -16.42 0.29 19.43
N GLU A 192 -17.45 0.14 20.26
CA GLU A 192 -17.29 -0.03 21.72
C GLU A 192 -16.50 -1.32 22.01
N GLU A 193 -16.96 -2.45 21.46
CA GLU A 193 -16.37 -3.76 21.75
C GLU A 193 -14.96 -3.94 21.15
N ILE A 194 -14.72 -3.45 19.93
CA ILE A 194 -13.40 -3.51 19.30
C ILE A 194 -12.43 -2.54 20.01
N GLY A 195 -12.92 -1.40 20.48
CA GLY A 195 -12.13 -0.44 21.26
C GLY A 195 -11.56 -1.06 22.54
N GLU A 196 -12.40 -1.78 23.29
CA GLU A 196 -11.99 -2.51 24.50
C GLU A 196 -10.96 -3.62 24.19
N ILE A 197 -11.13 -4.35 23.09
CA ILE A 197 -10.16 -5.35 22.63
C ILE A 197 -8.83 -4.68 22.27
N GLY A 198 -8.86 -3.55 21.55
CA GLY A 198 -7.66 -2.79 21.20
C GLY A 198 -6.90 -2.27 22.42
N GLU A 199 -7.61 -1.85 23.49
CA GLU A 199 -6.97 -1.49 24.75
C GLU A 199 -6.29 -2.67 25.45
N THR A 200 -6.87 -3.86 25.36
CA THR A 200 -6.28 -5.09 25.91
C THR A 200 -5.03 -5.47 25.13
N LEU A 201 -5.10 -5.51 23.79
CA LEU A 201 -3.94 -5.83 22.94
C LEU A 201 -2.76 -4.88 23.19
N ARG A 202 -3.00 -3.58 23.37
CA ARG A 202 -1.95 -2.60 23.69
C ARG A 202 -1.29 -2.79 25.07
N LYS A 203 -1.92 -3.54 25.98
CA LYS A 203 -1.34 -3.89 27.29
C LYS A 203 -0.56 -5.20 27.22
N GLU A 204 -0.98 -6.13 26.36
CA GLU A 204 -0.40 -7.47 26.25
C GLU A 204 0.79 -7.54 25.29
N HIS A 205 0.81 -6.68 24.26
CA HIS A 205 1.79 -6.69 23.19
C HIS A 205 2.67 -5.43 23.20
N PRO A 206 3.81 -5.43 22.47
CA PRO A 206 4.66 -4.25 22.34
C PRO A 206 3.87 -3.01 21.91
N VAL A 207 4.29 -1.84 22.39
CA VAL A 207 3.62 -0.58 22.03
C VAL A 207 3.81 -0.31 20.54
N GLY A 208 2.70 -0.27 19.82
CA GLY A 208 2.68 0.00 18.39
C GLY A 208 2.88 1.47 18.06
N LEU A 209 3.11 1.72 16.77
CA LEU A 209 3.23 3.05 16.21
C LEU A 209 1.88 3.72 16.08
N LYS A 210 1.90 5.05 16.04
CA LYS A 210 0.74 5.80 15.57
C LYS A 210 0.65 5.65 14.05
N ARG A 211 -0.54 5.39 13.50
CA ARG A 211 -0.74 5.24 12.05
C ARG A 211 -0.24 6.44 11.24
N LYS A 212 -0.35 7.66 11.78
CA LYS A 212 0.24 8.87 11.16
C LYS A 212 1.75 8.80 10.94
N ASP A 213 2.48 8.11 11.83
CA ASP A 213 3.93 7.99 11.75
C ASP A 213 4.31 6.85 10.79
N LEU A 214 3.51 5.76 10.75
CA LEU A 214 3.61 4.74 9.70
C LEU A 214 3.36 5.33 8.30
N ARG A 215 2.30 6.14 8.12
CA ARG A 215 2.00 6.82 6.84
C ARG A 215 3.14 7.72 6.36
N LYS A 216 3.79 8.45 7.27
CA LYS A 216 4.96 9.29 6.93
C LYS A 216 6.14 8.44 6.47
N TYR A 217 6.34 7.28 7.07
CA TYR A 217 7.36 6.35 6.62
C TYR A 217 7.04 5.83 5.22
N GLU A 218 5.80 5.40 4.97
CA GLU A 218 5.38 4.89 3.67
C GLU A 218 5.49 5.93 2.55
N GLU A 219 5.14 7.19 2.84
CA GLU A 219 5.37 8.31 1.92
C GLU A 219 6.86 8.51 1.63
N ALA A 220 7.71 8.53 2.67
CA ALA A 220 9.15 8.66 2.51
C ALA A 220 9.78 7.49 1.74
N GLU A 221 9.29 6.27 1.95
CA GLU A 221 9.72 5.07 1.22
C GLU A 221 9.31 5.14 -0.26
N ALA A 222 8.07 5.57 -0.54
CA ALA A 222 7.60 5.77 -1.91
C ALA A 222 8.41 6.85 -2.64
N ASP A 223 8.65 8.00 -2.00
CA ASP A 223 9.47 9.09 -2.54
C ASP A 223 10.91 8.61 -2.77
N ALA A 224 11.50 7.90 -1.81
CA ALA A 224 12.85 7.34 -1.96
C ALA A 224 12.96 6.39 -3.16
N ASN A 225 11.97 5.52 -3.33
CA ASN A 225 11.91 4.59 -4.46
C ASN A 225 11.78 5.31 -5.81
N ALA A 226 10.98 6.39 -5.87
CA ALA A 226 10.86 7.21 -7.09
C ALA A 226 12.20 7.85 -7.47
N GLU A 227 12.91 8.45 -6.50
CA GLU A 227 14.22 9.07 -6.74
C GLU A 227 15.29 8.03 -7.14
N ALA A 228 15.26 6.84 -6.54
CA ALA A 228 16.16 5.74 -6.90
C ALA A 228 15.91 5.28 -8.35
N LYS A 229 14.64 5.19 -8.79
CA LYS A 229 14.27 4.86 -10.18
C LYS A 229 14.80 5.91 -11.18
N ASP A 230 14.84 7.19 -10.78
CA ASP A 230 15.43 8.29 -11.56
C ASP A 230 16.97 8.36 -11.46
N GLY A 231 17.57 7.38 -10.76
CA GLY A 231 19.01 7.23 -10.56
C GLY A 231 19.61 8.26 -9.61
N ASP A 232 18.81 9.01 -8.85
CA ASP A 232 19.29 9.95 -7.82
C ASP A 232 19.29 9.28 -6.43
N TYR A 233 20.27 8.41 -6.23
CA TYR A 233 20.41 7.62 -4.99
C TYR A 233 20.74 8.49 -3.77
N THR A 234 21.46 9.60 -3.95
CA THR A 234 21.68 10.61 -2.90
C THR A 234 20.35 11.12 -2.37
N LYS A 235 19.45 11.53 -3.28
CA LYS A 235 18.14 12.05 -2.89
C LYS A 235 17.24 10.95 -2.34
N ALA A 236 17.27 9.76 -2.93
CA ALA A 236 16.55 8.59 -2.42
C ALA A 236 16.88 8.29 -0.94
N LEU A 237 18.18 8.20 -0.60
CA LEU A 237 18.61 7.97 0.78
C LEU A 237 18.17 9.10 1.72
N LYS A 238 18.19 10.34 1.24
CA LYS A 238 17.75 11.51 2.02
C LYS A 238 16.24 11.51 2.28
N GLU A 239 15.42 11.15 1.29
CA GLU A 239 13.97 11.03 1.49
C GLU A 239 13.66 9.93 2.51
N LEU A 240 14.30 8.75 2.38
CA LEU A 240 14.17 7.67 3.36
C LEU A 240 14.55 8.16 4.78
N GLU A 241 15.68 8.84 4.93
CA GLU A 241 16.14 9.37 6.22
C GLU A 241 15.14 10.36 6.86
N LYS A 242 14.43 11.16 6.06
CA LYS A 242 13.40 12.08 6.60
C LYS A 242 12.27 11.32 7.28
N GLY A 243 11.86 10.19 6.71
CA GLY A 243 10.82 9.32 7.27
C GLY A 243 11.29 8.54 8.49
N THR A 244 12.58 8.21 8.58
CA THR A 244 13.11 7.20 9.52
C THR A 244 13.89 7.77 10.70
N LYS A 245 13.75 9.07 11.01
CA LYS A 245 14.47 9.74 12.12
C LYS A 245 14.28 9.08 13.49
N LYS A 246 13.16 8.38 13.69
CA LYS A 246 12.81 7.67 14.92
C LYS A 246 12.83 6.16 14.77
N ALA A 247 13.43 5.64 13.71
CA ALA A 247 13.38 4.21 13.41
C ALA A 247 13.90 3.34 14.56
N SER A 248 14.89 3.82 15.33
CA SER A 248 15.39 3.10 16.51
C SER A 248 14.35 2.89 17.63
N GLU A 249 13.25 3.64 17.63
CA GLU A 249 12.14 3.52 18.59
C GLU A 249 10.98 2.68 18.04
N TRP A 250 11.06 2.21 16.80
CA TRP A 250 9.99 1.49 16.12
C TRP A 250 10.05 -0.02 16.39
N PRO A 251 8.96 -0.77 16.17
CA PRO A 251 8.98 -2.23 16.19
C PRO A 251 10.06 -2.81 15.26
N GLU A 252 10.64 -3.96 15.63
CA GLU A 252 11.75 -4.60 14.91
C GLU A 252 11.41 -4.86 13.45
N GLU A 253 10.18 -5.24 13.15
CA GLU A 253 9.71 -5.49 11.77
C GLU A 253 9.82 -4.23 10.90
N LEU A 254 9.48 -3.06 11.44
CA LEU A 254 9.60 -1.81 10.68
C LEU A 254 11.06 -1.37 10.57
N GLN A 255 11.88 -1.60 11.60
CA GLN A 255 13.34 -1.38 11.50
C GLN A 255 13.95 -2.23 10.38
N ALA A 256 13.54 -3.49 10.28
CA ALA A 256 13.97 -4.40 9.22
C ALA A 256 13.51 -3.90 7.84
N ARG A 257 12.28 -3.41 7.70
CA ARG A 257 11.77 -2.81 6.45
C ARG A 257 12.58 -1.58 6.04
N VAL A 258 12.91 -0.70 6.99
CA VAL A 258 13.79 0.47 6.74
C VAL A 258 15.17 0.03 6.24
N ALA A 259 15.77 -0.96 6.90
CA ALA A 259 17.08 -1.49 6.52
C ALA A 259 17.04 -2.13 5.13
N ALA A 260 15.98 -2.88 4.81
CA ALA A 260 15.77 -3.47 3.50
C ALA A 260 15.61 -2.40 2.40
N ALA A 261 14.80 -1.36 2.64
CA ALA A 261 14.64 -0.24 1.71
C ALA A 261 15.98 0.46 1.43
N ARG A 262 16.76 0.75 2.48
CA ARG A 262 18.10 1.33 2.34
C ARG A 262 19.04 0.44 1.53
N THR A 263 19.04 -0.87 1.81
CA THR A 263 19.86 -1.86 1.09
C THR A 263 19.47 -1.89 -0.38
N GLY A 264 18.17 -1.93 -0.71
CA GLY A 264 17.69 -1.91 -2.09
C GLY A 264 18.12 -0.68 -2.88
N ILE A 265 18.17 0.50 -2.26
CA ILE A 265 18.70 1.72 -2.90
C ILE A 265 20.20 1.57 -3.19
N ILE A 266 20.98 1.03 -2.24
CA ILE A 266 22.42 0.81 -2.40
C ILE A 266 22.71 -0.24 -3.47
N ASP A 267 21.92 -1.31 -3.55
CA ASP A 267 22.06 -2.35 -4.56
C ASP A 267 21.82 -1.81 -5.98
N GLN A 268 20.80 -0.96 -6.15
CA GLN A 268 20.56 -0.27 -7.43
C GLN A 268 21.72 0.66 -7.81
N ALA A 269 22.24 1.42 -6.85
CA ALA A 269 23.41 2.27 -7.06
C ALA A 269 24.64 1.44 -7.45
N THR A 270 24.85 0.28 -6.79
CA THR A 270 25.94 -0.66 -7.07
C THR A 270 25.85 -1.16 -8.50
N LYS A 271 24.68 -1.60 -8.94
CA LYS A 271 24.46 -2.05 -10.32
C LYS A 271 24.79 -0.96 -11.35
N CYS A 272 24.43 0.29 -11.09
CA CYS A 272 24.81 1.40 -11.97
C CYS A 272 26.32 1.63 -12.05
N VAL A 273 27.04 1.43 -10.95
CA VAL A 273 28.52 1.51 -10.92
C VAL A 273 29.14 0.31 -11.65
N ASP A 274 28.58 -0.90 -11.49
CA ASP A 274 29.00 -2.10 -12.22
C ASP A 274 28.83 -1.93 -13.74
N ASP A 275 27.69 -1.39 -14.18
CA ASP A 275 27.42 -1.11 -15.59
C ASP A 275 28.43 -0.11 -16.17
N VAL A 276 28.84 0.89 -15.39
CA VAL A 276 29.90 1.84 -15.78
C VAL A 276 31.27 1.17 -15.91
N GLU A 277 31.62 0.29 -14.97
CA GLU A 277 32.88 -0.46 -15.01
C GLU A 277 32.96 -1.35 -16.26
N ALA A 278 31.86 -2.04 -16.60
CA ALA A 278 31.78 -2.85 -17.82
C ALA A 278 31.98 -2.01 -19.10
N LEU A 279 31.53 -0.75 -19.11
CA LEU A 279 31.69 0.15 -20.26
C LEU A 279 33.14 0.61 -20.48
N ILE A 280 34.03 0.56 -19.47
CA ILE A 280 35.40 1.09 -19.61
C ILE A 280 36.16 0.37 -20.73
N GLY A 281 36.00 -0.96 -20.82
CA GLY A 281 36.68 -1.79 -21.82
C GLY A 281 36.09 -1.67 -23.23
N THR A 282 34.80 -1.33 -23.35
CA THR A 282 34.08 -1.33 -24.63
C THR A 282 33.87 0.08 -25.20
N ASP A 283 33.46 1.02 -24.35
CA ASP A 283 33.15 2.41 -24.70
C ASP A 283 33.51 3.38 -23.55
N ALA A 284 34.81 3.67 -23.43
CA ALA A 284 35.33 4.59 -22.44
C ALA A 284 34.72 6.02 -22.52
N LYS A 285 34.19 6.47 -23.68
CA LYS A 285 33.56 7.78 -23.80
C LYS A 285 32.19 7.79 -23.12
N GLU A 286 31.37 6.78 -23.36
CA GLU A 286 30.08 6.65 -22.67
C GLU A 286 30.29 6.37 -21.17
N ALA A 287 31.28 5.54 -20.79
CA ALA A 287 31.66 5.35 -19.38
C ALA A 287 31.97 6.69 -18.69
N ARG A 288 32.77 7.56 -19.33
CA ARG A 288 33.12 8.89 -18.78
C ARG A 288 31.88 9.75 -18.53
N LYS A 289 30.92 9.73 -19.46
CA LYS A 289 29.68 10.50 -19.38
C LYS A 289 28.78 9.99 -18.26
N GLN A 290 28.65 8.67 -18.11
CA GLN A 290 27.87 8.06 -17.03
C GLN A 290 28.50 8.34 -15.66
N ILE A 291 29.83 8.26 -15.54
CA ILE A 291 30.57 8.69 -14.32
C ILE A 291 30.24 10.14 -13.97
N GLY A 292 30.24 11.04 -14.97
CA GLY A 292 29.89 12.44 -14.78
C GLY A 292 28.48 12.64 -14.21
N ARG A 293 27.52 11.83 -14.64
CA ARG A 293 26.13 11.84 -14.13
C ARG A 293 26.03 11.29 -12.71
N LEU A 294 26.74 10.20 -12.41
CA LEU A 294 26.67 9.52 -11.11
C LEU A 294 27.38 10.29 -9.99
N LYS A 295 28.41 11.09 -10.30
CA LYS A 295 29.27 11.73 -9.28
C LYS A 295 28.53 12.56 -8.23
N SER A 296 27.41 13.20 -8.59
CA SER A 296 26.55 13.93 -7.63
C SER A 296 25.41 13.09 -7.06
N LYS A 297 25.08 11.96 -7.70
CA LYS A 297 23.88 11.15 -7.45
C LYS A 297 24.12 9.91 -6.59
N ILE A 298 25.36 9.57 -6.25
CA ILE A 298 25.69 8.39 -5.42
C ILE A 298 26.19 8.73 -4.00
N LYS A 299 26.08 9.98 -3.56
CA LYS A 299 26.63 10.38 -2.25
C LYS A 299 25.85 9.71 -1.11
N GLY A 300 26.57 9.23 -0.11
CA GLY A 300 26.03 8.49 1.03
C GLY A 300 25.79 7.01 0.77
N THR A 301 26.06 6.52 -0.44
CA THR A 301 25.93 5.09 -0.78
C THR A 301 27.14 4.25 -0.35
N GLY A 302 28.30 4.88 -0.12
CA GLY A 302 29.57 4.19 0.13
C GLY A 302 30.31 3.78 -1.16
N LEU A 303 29.80 4.14 -2.34
CA LEU A 303 30.38 3.82 -3.65
C LEU A 303 31.25 4.95 -4.23
N GLU A 304 31.47 6.04 -3.49
CA GLU A 304 32.15 7.24 -3.96
C GLU A 304 33.60 6.97 -4.39
N ASP A 305 34.35 6.23 -3.57
CA ASP A 305 35.74 5.91 -3.84
C ASP A 305 35.87 4.96 -5.04
N ARG A 306 34.93 4.01 -5.17
CA ARG A 306 34.86 3.11 -6.33
C ARG A 306 34.61 3.89 -7.61
N LEU A 307 33.64 4.81 -7.62
CA LEU A 307 33.36 5.65 -8.79
C LEU A 307 34.55 6.57 -9.13
N ALA A 308 35.27 7.08 -8.13
CA ALA A 308 36.49 7.87 -8.33
C ALA A 308 37.63 7.05 -8.96
N ALA A 309 37.80 5.79 -8.55
CA ALA A 309 38.77 4.87 -9.15
C ALA A 309 38.42 4.56 -10.61
N LEU A 310 37.13 4.32 -10.92
CA LEU A 310 36.66 4.14 -12.30
C LEU A 310 36.89 5.40 -13.15
N ASP A 311 36.71 6.61 -12.58
CA ASP A 311 37.01 7.86 -13.28
C ASP A 311 38.48 7.97 -13.70
N ALA A 312 39.41 7.52 -12.84
CA ALA A 312 40.82 7.47 -13.16
C ALA A 312 41.11 6.48 -14.30
N GLN A 313 40.58 5.25 -14.20
CA GLN A 313 40.75 4.21 -15.22
C GLN A 313 40.22 4.65 -16.60
N VAL A 314 39.05 5.29 -16.64
CA VAL A 314 38.48 5.81 -17.89
C VAL A 314 39.38 6.87 -18.53
N ARG A 315 40.00 7.75 -17.73
CA ARG A 315 40.93 8.77 -18.25
C ARG A 315 42.18 8.13 -18.85
N GLU A 316 42.73 7.11 -18.21
CA GLU A 316 43.87 6.34 -18.74
C GLU A 316 43.49 5.65 -20.05
N ALA A 317 42.34 4.98 -20.10
CA ALA A 317 41.85 4.29 -21.29
C ALA A 317 41.59 5.24 -22.47
N LEU A 318 41.14 6.48 -22.20
CA LEU A 318 40.95 7.51 -23.23
C LEU A 318 42.26 8.13 -23.70
N ALA A 319 43.28 8.23 -22.84
CA ALA A 319 44.60 8.76 -23.20
C ALA A 319 45.43 7.78 -24.04
N ALA A 320 45.15 6.48 -23.94
CA ALA A 320 45.83 5.43 -24.70
C ALA A 320 45.33 5.28 -26.16
N LYS A 321 44.26 5.99 -26.55
CA LYS A 321 43.67 5.96 -27.89
C LYS A 321 44.04 7.21 -28.69
#